data_AF-A0A1U8BCP6-F1
#
_entry.id   AF-A0A1U8BCP6-F1
#
_cell.length_a   1.000
_cell.length_b   1.000
_cell.length_c   1.000
_cell.angle_alpha   90.00
_cell.angle_beta   90.00
_cell.angle_gamma   90.00
#
_symmetry.space_group_name_H-M   'P 1'
#
loop_
_entity.id
_entity.type
_entity.pdbx_description
1 polymer ?
#
loop_
_entity_poly.entity_id
_entity_poly.type
_entity_poly.pdbx_seq_one_letter_code
_entity_poly.pdbx_strand_id
1 'polypeptide(L)'
;MIQLLFLVLFAEGIVAFLLMVKIGPLRDLVMKGMDQLKTGKGSATLKTIAGTMSVILASSIISLLNIQNKGTKLGTVTPMDQVLWRSHLLEASLMGCSLFLGFVIDRIHHYLQKLIALRTAARSSKKEVEKLQIEHIQLKEKEEKASYEIKLLQEEISSLKENLKNLKLQSDEKDKQIKSAESHVTALEKQTEDLLLEYDRLLDDSQHLQAQVVGYRG
;
A
#
# COMPACT_ATOMS: atom_id res chain seq x y z
N MET A 1 -30.96 45.73 21.54
CA MET A 1 -31.08 44.30 21.16
C MET A 1 -30.91 44.10 19.65
N ILE A 2 -31.61 44.88 18.81
CA ILE A 2 -31.56 44.75 17.33
C ILE A 2 -30.16 44.87 16.72
N GLN A 3 -29.31 45.81 17.16
CA GLN A 3 -27.92 45.93 16.66
C GLN A 3 -27.06 44.68 16.96
N LEU A 4 -27.23 44.06 18.13
CA LEU A 4 -26.52 42.84 18.50
C LEU A 4 -27.00 41.64 17.68
N LEU A 5 -28.31 41.53 17.45
CA LEU A 5 -28.87 40.50 16.57
C LEU A 5 -28.38 40.65 15.13
N PHE A 6 -28.24 41.88 14.64
CA PHE A 6 -27.67 42.14 13.31
C PHE A 6 -26.20 41.72 13.22
N LEU A 7 -25.41 41.98 14.26
CA LEU A 7 -24.01 41.57 14.33
C LEU A 7 -23.87 40.03 14.38
N VAL A 8 -24.73 39.34 15.14
CA VAL A 8 -24.79 37.88 15.18
C VAL A 8 -25.19 37.31 13.83
N LEU A 9 -26.22 37.87 13.18
CA LEU A 9 -26.65 37.46 11.85
C LEU A 9 -25.55 37.66 10.80
N PHE A 10 -24.77 38.75 10.91
CA PHE A 10 -23.64 39.01 10.02
C PHE A 10 -22.51 38.00 10.26
N ALA A 11 -22.21 37.68 11.52
CA ALA A 11 -21.23 36.65 11.87
C ALA A 11 -21.66 35.26 11.38
N GLU A 12 -22.91 34.87 11.58
CA GLU A 12 -23.48 33.63 11.05
C GLU A 12 -23.46 33.60 9.52
N GLY A 13 -23.77 34.74 8.87
CA GLY A 13 -23.69 34.91 7.43
C GLY A 13 -22.27 34.73 6.89
N ILE A 14 -21.27 35.28 7.59
CA ILE A 14 -19.84 35.08 7.26
C ILE A 14 -19.48 33.60 7.38
N VAL A 15 -19.88 32.92 8.46
CA VAL A 15 -19.61 31.49 8.65
C VAL A 15 -20.27 30.65 7.56
N ALA A 16 -21.53 30.92 7.23
CA ALA A 16 -22.25 30.25 6.14
C ALA A 16 -21.58 30.51 4.78
N PHE A 17 -21.11 31.74 4.54
CA PHE A 17 -20.36 32.09 3.33
C PHE A 17 -19.04 31.32 3.26
N LEU A 18 -18.25 31.27 4.33
CA LEU A 18 -17.01 30.49 4.38
C LEU A 18 -17.24 28.99 4.15
N LEU A 19 -18.36 28.45 4.60
CA LEU A 19 -18.76 27.06 4.36
C LEU A 19 -19.15 26.80 2.90
N MET A 20 -19.78 27.78 2.26
CA MET A 20 -20.23 27.71 0.86
C MET A 20 -19.08 27.93 -0.13
N VAL A 21 -18.12 28.77 0.25
CA VAL A 21 -16.90 29.01 -0.50
C VAL A 21 -16.09 27.71 -0.59
N LYS A 22 -15.92 27.19 -1.81
CA LYS A 22 -15.22 25.92 -2.14
C LYS A 22 -13.71 25.94 -1.86
N ILE A 23 -13.22 26.77 -0.94
CA ILE A 23 -11.81 26.76 -0.53
C ILE A 23 -11.65 25.73 0.60
N GLY A 24 -11.12 24.56 0.22
CA GLY A 24 -10.81 23.44 1.13
C GLY A 24 -10.12 23.82 2.45
N PRO A 25 -9.06 24.67 2.46
CA PRO A 25 -8.36 25.02 3.70
C PRO A 25 -9.16 25.93 4.66
N LEU A 26 -9.98 26.84 4.14
CA LEU A 26 -10.83 27.71 4.97
C LEU A 26 -11.94 26.92 5.65
N ARG A 27 -12.54 25.96 4.93
CA ARG A 27 -13.52 25.03 5.50
C ARG A 27 -12.92 24.16 6.60
N ASP A 28 -11.66 23.73 6.46
CA ASP A 28 -10.95 22.99 7.51
C ASP A 28 -10.66 23.86 8.74
N LEU A 29 -10.35 25.14 8.53
CA LEU A 29 -10.12 26.11 9.61
C LEU A 29 -11.39 26.42 10.40
N VAL A 30 -12.52 26.70 9.73
CA VAL A 30 -13.83 26.92 10.36
C VAL A 30 -14.26 25.69 11.15
N MET A 31 -14.04 24.50 10.58
CA MET A 31 -14.37 23.25 11.24
C MET A 31 -13.48 22.97 12.47
N LYS A 32 -12.17 23.25 12.41
CA LYS A 32 -11.29 23.17 13.60
C LYS A 32 -11.69 24.16 14.68
N GLY A 33 -12.11 25.36 14.31
CA GLY A 33 -12.66 26.35 15.24
C GLY A 33 -13.96 25.88 15.88
N MET A 34 -14.88 25.33 15.09
CA MET A 34 -16.13 24.75 15.59
C MET A 34 -15.89 23.48 16.43
N ASP A 35 -14.95 22.62 16.07
CA ASP A 35 -14.60 21.43 16.85
C ASP A 35 -13.94 21.81 18.18
N GLN A 36 -13.09 22.84 18.24
CA GLN A 36 -12.60 23.35 19.54
C GLN A 36 -13.73 23.85 20.44
N LEU A 37 -14.74 24.51 19.85
CA LEU A 37 -15.92 24.97 20.58
C LEU A 37 -16.83 23.81 21.01
N LYS A 38 -16.89 22.72 20.23
CA LYS A 38 -17.83 21.59 20.42
C LYS A 38 -17.24 20.41 21.21
N THR A 39 -15.92 20.21 21.19
CA THR A 39 -15.19 19.15 21.91
C THR A 39 -14.87 19.53 23.36
N GLY A 40 -14.99 20.81 23.73
CA GLY A 40 -15.03 21.21 25.14
C GLY A 40 -16.34 20.81 25.85
N LYS A 41 -16.46 21.23 27.12
CA LYS A 41 -17.62 21.12 28.03
C LYS A 41 -18.92 21.77 27.49
N GLY A 42 -18.97 22.12 26.19
CA GLY A 42 -19.99 22.91 25.52
C GLY A 42 -21.02 22.13 24.69
N SER A 43 -20.83 20.83 24.39
CA SER A 43 -21.84 20.05 23.64
C SER A 43 -23.17 19.90 24.42
N ALA A 44 -23.09 19.73 25.74
CA ALA A 44 -24.27 19.75 26.61
C ALA A 44 -24.87 21.16 26.71
N THR A 45 -24.01 22.17 26.82
CA THR A 45 -24.40 23.59 26.94
C THR A 45 -25.02 24.13 25.66
N LEU A 46 -24.58 23.72 24.48
CA LEU A 46 -25.18 24.13 23.21
C LEU A 46 -26.58 23.55 23.04
N LYS A 47 -26.77 22.29 23.45
CA LYS A 47 -28.11 21.65 23.42
C LYS A 47 -29.07 22.31 24.40
N THR A 48 -28.60 22.69 25.59
CA THR A 48 -29.43 23.43 26.54
C THR A 48 -29.68 24.88 26.11
N ILE A 49 -28.69 25.57 25.52
CA ILE A 49 -28.86 26.94 24.98
C ILE A 49 -29.84 26.95 23.80
N ALA A 50 -29.78 25.97 22.89
CA ALA A 50 -30.75 25.84 21.82
C ALA A 50 -32.16 25.58 22.37
N GLY A 51 -32.27 24.76 23.42
CA GLY A 51 -33.52 24.53 24.14
C GLY A 51 -34.07 25.79 24.80
N THR A 52 -33.24 26.52 25.56
CA THR A 52 -33.67 27.75 26.24
C THR A 52 -34.05 28.84 25.25
N MET A 53 -33.28 29.01 24.17
CA MET A 53 -33.62 30.00 23.14
C MET A 53 -34.88 29.62 22.36
N SER A 54 -35.13 28.34 22.10
CA SER A 54 -36.39 27.89 21.48
C SER A 54 -37.61 28.19 22.37
N VAL A 55 -37.48 27.99 23.68
CA VAL A 55 -38.53 28.34 24.66
C VAL A 55 -38.76 29.85 24.74
N ILE A 56 -37.70 30.65 24.73
CA ILE A 56 -37.80 32.13 24.74
C ILE A 56 -38.48 32.63 23.46
N LEU A 57 -38.21 32.00 22.31
CA LEU A 57 -38.83 32.33 21.03
C LEU A 57 -40.31 31.96 21.01
N ALA A 58 -40.67 30.78 21.50
CA ALA A 58 -42.07 30.35 21.66
C ALA A 58 -42.84 31.31 22.60
N SER A 59 -42.22 31.73 23.71
CA SER A 59 -42.79 32.71 24.63
C SER A 59 -43.02 34.09 23.97
N SER A 60 -42.10 34.50 23.10
CA SER A 60 -42.21 35.76 22.35
C SER A 60 -43.33 35.70 21.31
N ILE A 61 -43.50 34.57 20.61
CA ILE A 61 -44.61 34.34 19.66
C ILE A 61 -45.96 34.31 20.39
N ILE A 62 -46.03 33.63 21.54
CA ILE A 62 -47.26 33.56 22.36
C ILE A 62 -47.65 34.95 22.88
N SER A 63 -46.67 35.77 23.27
CA SER A 63 -46.90 37.16 23.70
C SER A 63 -47.42 38.03 22.54
N LEU A 64 -46.89 37.83 21.34
CA LEU A 64 -47.40 38.46 20.12
C LEU A 64 -48.86 38.04 19.83
N LEU A 65 -49.16 36.74 19.88
CA LEU A 65 -50.52 36.24 19.69
C LEU A 65 -51.48 36.81 20.74
N ASN A 66 -51.06 36.91 22.01
CA ASN A 66 -51.88 37.49 23.07
C ASN A 66 -52.14 38.99 22.88
N ILE A 67 -51.19 39.77 22.36
CA ILE A 67 -51.40 41.19 22.07
C ILE A 67 -52.36 41.37 20.88
N GLN A 68 -52.26 40.52 19.85
CA GLN A 68 -53.23 40.49 18.75
C GLN A 68 -54.63 40.10 19.23
N ASN A 69 -54.73 39.07 20.07
CA ASN A 69 -56.01 38.60 20.63
C ASN A 69 -56.63 39.60 21.62
N LYS A 70 -55.82 40.46 22.25
CA LYS A 70 -56.29 41.59 23.08
C LYS A 70 -56.73 42.77 22.23
N GLY A 71 -56.01 43.07 21.13
CA GLY A 71 -56.39 44.10 20.16
C GLY A 71 -57.70 43.81 19.43
N THR A 72 -57.97 42.54 19.09
CA THR A 72 -59.24 42.12 18.48
C THR A 72 -60.42 42.14 19.46
N LYS A 73 -60.17 42.02 20.78
CA LYS A 73 -61.19 42.04 21.83
C LYS A 73 -61.50 43.44 22.37
N LEU A 74 -60.60 44.42 22.23
CA LEU A 74 -60.77 45.75 22.85
C LEU A 74 -61.03 46.91 21.87
N GLY A 75 -61.05 46.67 20.55
CA GLY A 75 -61.63 47.61 19.57
C GLY A 75 -61.04 49.03 19.51
N THR A 76 -59.93 49.31 20.21
CA THR A 76 -59.22 50.59 20.21
C THR A 76 -57.73 50.30 20.21
N VAL A 77 -57.11 50.39 19.03
CA VAL A 77 -55.65 50.25 18.89
C VAL A 77 -55.01 51.61 19.18
N THR A 78 -54.37 51.71 20.35
CA THR A 78 -53.61 52.90 20.74
C THR A 78 -52.38 53.03 19.83
N PRO A 79 -52.02 54.22 19.31
CA PRO A 79 -50.86 54.41 18.42
C PRO A 79 -49.52 53.96 19.03
N MET A 80 -49.44 53.88 20.36
CA MET A 80 -48.31 53.33 21.11
C MET A 80 -48.11 51.82 20.90
N ASP A 81 -49.22 51.06 20.82
CA ASP A 81 -49.20 49.61 20.65
C ASP A 81 -48.78 49.20 19.24
N GLN A 82 -49.02 50.06 18.25
CA GLN A 82 -48.60 49.82 16.86
C GLN A 82 -47.07 49.88 16.68
N VAL A 83 -46.40 50.79 17.39
CA VAL A 83 -44.93 50.91 17.34
C VAL A 83 -44.28 49.78 18.14
N LEU A 84 -44.83 49.46 19.30
CA LEU A 84 -44.36 48.37 20.14
C LEU A 84 -44.52 47.00 19.45
N TRP A 85 -45.63 46.80 18.74
CA TRP A 85 -45.89 45.61 17.92
C TRP A 85 -44.85 45.40 16.82
N ARG A 86 -44.53 46.44 16.04
CA ARG A 86 -43.55 46.35 14.95
C ARG A 86 -42.15 46.04 15.45
N SER A 87 -41.75 46.61 16.59
CA SER A 87 -40.45 46.36 17.21
C SER A 87 -40.35 44.92 17.74
N HIS A 88 -41.34 44.44 18.51
CA HIS A 88 -41.33 43.07 19.01
C HIS A 88 -41.49 42.02 17.92
N LEU A 89 -42.27 42.31 16.88
CA LEU A 89 -42.39 41.44 15.70
C LEU A 89 -41.06 41.33 14.96
N LEU A 90 -40.37 42.45 14.75
CA LEU A 90 -39.06 42.47 14.09
C LEU A 90 -38.02 41.72 14.94
N GLU A 91 -37.98 41.96 16.25
CA GLU A 91 -37.05 41.30 17.16
C GLU A 91 -37.30 39.79 17.24
N ALA A 92 -38.56 39.34 17.33
CA ALA A 92 -38.92 37.93 17.35
C ALA A 92 -38.58 37.22 16.02
N SER A 93 -38.86 37.87 14.88
CA SER A 93 -38.50 37.33 13.57
C SER A 93 -36.98 37.21 13.41
N LEU A 94 -36.22 38.21 13.85
CA LEU A 94 -34.75 38.24 13.73
C LEU A 94 -34.09 37.20 14.65
N MET A 95 -34.63 37.03 15.86
CA MET A 95 -34.22 35.97 16.79
C MET A 95 -34.50 34.58 16.22
N GLY A 96 -35.65 34.38 15.56
CA GLY A 96 -35.96 33.12 14.88
C GLY A 96 -35.08 32.84 13.67
N CYS A 97 -34.78 33.84 12.85
CA CYS A 97 -33.84 33.69 11.74
C CYS A 97 -32.44 33.30 12.22
N SER A 98 -31.93 33.92 13.29
CA SER A 98 -30.60 33.61 13.85
C SER A 98 -30.54 32.18 14.42
N LEU A 99 -31.55 31.75 15.18
CA LEU A 99 -31.60 30.37 15.67
C LEU A 99 -31.71 29.34 14.55
N PHE A 100 -32.49 29.64 13.51
CA PHE A 100 -32.60 28.78 12.35
C PHE A 100 -31.26 28.66 11.60
N LEU A 101 -30.56 29.78 11.39
CA LEU A 101 -29.23 29.81 10.77
C LEU A 101 -28.22 29.02 11.60
N GLY A 102 -28.15 29.25 12.91
CA GLY A 102 -27.31 28.47 13.82
C GLY A 102 -27.58 26.97 13.76
N PHE A 103 -28.85 26.55 13.70
CA PHE A 103 -29.23 25.14 13.56
C PHE A 103 -28.81 24.55 12.20
N VAL A 104 -29.01 25.31 11.11
CA VAL A 104 -28.57 24.91 9.77
C VAL A 104 -27.05 24.75 9.73
N ILE A 105 -26.29 25.68 10.34
CA ILE A 105 -24.84 25.60 10.46
C ILE A 105 -24.42 24.34 11.24
N ASP A 106 -25.06 24.03 12.37
CA ASP A 106 -24.75 22.83 13.16
C ASP A 106 -25.00 21.55 12.36
N ARG A 107 -26.12 21.48 11.63
CA ARG A 107 -26.46 20.33 10.78
C ARG A 107 -25.48 20.19 9.62
N ILE A 108 -25.13 21.30 8.96
CA ILE A 108 -24.14 21.31 7.87
C ILE A 108 -22.78 20.85 8.37
N HIS A 109 -22.34 21.29 9.56
CA HIS A 109 -21.09 20.86 10.20
C HIS A 109 -21.03 19.34 10.38
N HIS A 110 -22.11 18.73 10.87
CA HIS A 110 -22.18 17.28 11.05
C HIS A 110 -22.05 16.50 9.72
N TYR A 111 -22.71 16.96 8.66
CA TYR A 111 -22.53 16.38 7.33
C TYR A 111 -21.13 16.63 6.77
N LEU A 112 -20.56 17.79 7.06
CA LEU A 112 -19.20 18.18 6.69
C LEU A 112 -18.16 17.24 7.28
N GLN A 113 -18.27 16.96 8.57
CA GLN A 113 -17.36 16.11 9.31
C GLN A 113 -17.38 14.68 8.77
N LYS A 114 -18.57 14.15 8.47
CA LYS A 114 -18.72 12.85 7.81
C LYS A 114 -18.07 12.82 6.43
N LEU A 115 -18.24 13.85 5.62
CA LEU A 115 -17.62 13.95 4.30
C LEU A 115 -16.09 14.03 4.38
N ILE A 116 -15.56 14.69 5.41
CA ILE A 116 -14.11 14.83 5.59
C ILE A 116 -13.51 13.54 6.12
N ALA A 117 -14.15 12.87 7.08
CA ALA A 117 -13.75 11.54 7.53
C ALA A 117 -13.73 10.52 6.37
N LEU A 118 -14.75 10.55 5.50
CA LEU A 118 -14.77 9.70 4.32
C LEU A 118 -13.65 10.05 3.33
N ARG A 119 -13.37 11.35 3.13
CA ARG A 119 -12.28 11.81 2.26
C ARG A 119 -10.90 11.44 2.80
N THR A 120 -10.67 11.51 4.12
CA THR A 120 -9.39 11.11 4.72
C THR A 120 -9.20 9.59 4.63
N ALA A 121 -10.24 8.80 4.87
CA ALA A 121 -10.21 7.35 4.66
C ALA A 121 -9.91 6.99 3.19
N ALA A 122 -10.59 7.63 2.23
CA ALA A 122 -10.32 7.45 0.81
C ALA A 122 -8.89 7.87 0.42
N ARG A 123 -8.34 8.92 1.05
CA ARG A 123 -6.95 9.34 0.83
C ARG A 123 -5.94 8.35 1.42
N SER A 124 -6.24 7.73 2.56
CA SER A 124 -5.41 6.67 3.14
C SER A 124 -5.38 5.45 2.23
N SER A 125 -6.56 4.97 1.82
CA SER A 125 -6.70 3.85 0.89
C SER A 125 -5.99 4.14 -0.44
N LYS A 126 -6.11 5.36 -0.98
CA LYS A 126 -5.40 5.73 -2.20
C LYS A 126 -3.88 5.69 -2.04
N LYS A 127 -3.35 6.13 -0.89
CA LYS A 127 -1.90 6.05 -0.60
C LYS A 127 -1.42 4.60 -0.45
N GLU A 128 -2.22 3.75 0.19
CA GLU A 128 -1.91 2.32 0.31
C GLU A 128 -1.90 1.63 -1.05
N VAL A 129 -2.88 1.94 -1.91
CA VAL A 129 -2.91 1.45 -3.29
C VAL A 129 -1.69 1.93 -4.08
N GLU A 130 -1.31 3.20 -3.96
CA GLU A 130 -0.12 3.75 -4.62
C GLU A 130 1.17 3.06 -4.14
N LYS A 131 1.30 2.81 -2.83
CA LYS A 131 2.42 2.06 -2.26
C LYS A 131 2.46 0.62 -2.79
N LEU A 132 1.33 -0.08 -2.80
CA LEU A 132 1.21 -1.44 -3.33
C LEU A 132 1.53 -1.49 -4.83
N GLN A 133 1.14 -0.47 -5.61
CA GLN A 133 1.50 -0.37 -7.01
C GLN A 133 3.01 -0.24 -7.22
N ILE A 134 3.69 0.59 -6.42
CA ILE A 134 5.15 0.72 -6.48
C ILE A 134 5.83 -0.60 -6.11
N GLU A 135 5.39 -1.25 -5.03
CA GLU A 135 5.92 -2.57 -4.62
C GLU A 135 5.69 -3.64 -5.69
N HIS A 136 4.52 -3.64 -6.35
CA HIS A 136 4.22 -4.56 -7.44
C HIS A 136 5.11 -4.33 -8.67
N ILE A 137 5.43 -3.08 -9.02
CA ILE A 137 6.36 -2.76 -10.12
C ILE A 137 7.77 -3.28 -9.78
N GLN A 138 8.23 -3.08 -8.54
CA GLN A 138 9.54 -3.58 -8.10
C GLN A 138 9.61 -5.11 -8.08
N LEU A 139 8.55 -5.79 -7.66
CA LEU A 139 8.48 -7.25 -7.69
C LEU A 139 8.52 -7.76 -9.12
N LYS A 140 7.78 -7.13 -10.05
CA LYS A 140 7.79 -7.49 -11.46
C LYS A 140 9.19 -7.34 -12.08
N GLU A 141 9.91 -6.25 -11.77
CA GLU A 141 11.29 -6.06 -12.25
C GLU A 141 12.24 -7.14 -11.70
N LYS A 142 12.08 -7.53 -10.43
CA LYS A 142 12.87 -8.62 -9.83
C LYS A 142 12.54 -9.97 -10.45
N GLU A 143 11.27 -10.23 -10.74
CA GLU A 143 10.82 -11.45 -11.42
C GLU A 143 11.39 -11.54 -12.84
N GLU A 144 11.40 -10.42 -13.59
CA GLU A 144 12.02 -10.37 -14.92
C GLU A 144 13.53 -10.62 -14.88
N LYS A 145 14.25 -10.04 -13.90
CA LYS A 145 15.68 -10.32 -13.68
C LYS A 145 15.94 -11.78 -13.32
N ALA A 146 15.17 -12.33 -12.38
CA ALA A 146 15.26 -13.74 -12.01
C ALA A 146 14.94 -14.66 -13.19
N SER A 147 13.95 -14.32 -14.03
CA SER A 147 13.63 -15.07 -15.23
C SER A 147 14.77 -15.05 -16.25
N TYR A 148 15.45 -13.92 -16.40
CA TYR A 148 16.64 -13.81 -17.25
C TYR A 148 17.80 -14.68 -16.72
N GLU A 149 18.08 -14.60 -15.41
CA GLU A 149 19.11 -15.42 -14.75
C GLU A 149 18.81 -16.92 -14.88
N ILE A 150 17.55 -17.34 -14.68
CA ILE A 150 17.12 -18.73 -14.85
C ILE A 150 17.36 -19.21 -16.28
N LYS A 151 17.06 -18.38 -17.29
CA LYS A 151 17.30 -18.73 -18.70
C LYS A 151 18.79 -18.89 -18.98
N LEU A 152 19.63 -17.99 -18.47
CA LEU A 152 21.08 -18.05 -18.64
C LEU A 152 21.66 -19.30 -17.97
N LEU A 153 21.26 -19.59 -16.73
CA LEU A 153 21.66 -20.82 -16.03
C LEU A 153 21.20 -22.08 -16.76
N GLN A 154 20.02 -22.07 -17.37
CA GLN A 154 19.51 -23.20 -18.14
C GLN A 154 20.34 -23.44 -19.42
N GLU A 155 20.81 -22.38 -20.06
CA GLU A 155 21.72 -22.46 -21.21
C GLU A 155 23.11 -22.98 -20.79
N GLU A 156 23.65 -22.48 -19.68
CA GLU A 156 24.91 -22.98 -19.09
C GLU A 156 24.81 -24.47 -18.75
N ILE A 157 23.73 -24.90 -18.08
CA ILE A 157 23.48 -26.31 -17.77
C ILE A 157 23.42 -27.15 -19.06
N SER A 158 22.81 -26.64 -20.12
CA SER A 158 22.71 -27.35 -21.40
C SER A 158 24.08 -27.51 -22.07
N SER A 159 24.90 -26.44 -22.10
CA SER A 159 26.26 -26.49 -22.61
C SER A 159 27.17 -27.41 -21.79
N LEU A 160 27.07 -27.36 -20.46
CA LEU A 160 27.85 -28.19 -19.56
C LEU A 160 27.47 -29.68 -19.70
N LYS A 161 26.18 -29.96 -19.89
CA LYS A 161 25.67 -31.31 -20.14
C LYS A 161 26.20 -31.88 -21.46
N GLU A 162 26.30 -31.06 -22.51
CA GLU A 162 26.90 -31.46 -23.78
C GLU A 162 28.40 -31.75 -23.63
N ASN A 163 29.13 -30.86 -22.96
CA ASN A 163 30.55 -31.04 -22.67
C ASN A 163 30.82 -32.31 -21.85
N LEU A 164 29.98 -32.60 -20.86
CA LEU A 164 30.07 -33.83 -20.07
C LEU A 164 29.85 -35.07 -20.95
N LYS A 165 28.88 -35.04 -21.87
CA LYS A 165 28.64 -36.12 -22.82
C LYS A 165 29.85 -36.34 -23.73
N ASN A 166 30.46 -35.27 -24.26
CA ASN A 166 31.66 -35.35 -25.08
C ASN A 166 32.87 -35.88 -24.30
N LEU A 167 33.09 -35.41 -23.07
CA LEU A 167 34.15 -35.94 -22.20
C LEU A 167 33.96 -37.42 -21.90
N LYS A 168 32.71 -37.85 -21.65
CA LYS A 168 32.40 -39.26 -21.41
C LYS A 168 32.73 -40.12 -22.63
N LEU A 169 32.38 -39.67 -23.83
CA LEU A 169 32.74 -40.36 -25.07
C LEU A 169 34.27 -40.42 -25.26
N GLN A 170 34.99 -39.34 -24.98
CA GLN A 170 36.45 -39.34 -25.02
C GLN A 170 37.07 -40.29 -24.01
N SER A 171 36.53 -40.36 -22.79
CA SER A 171 36.97 -41.32 -21.77
C SER A 171 36.76 -42.76 -22.23
N ASP A 172 35.57 -43.08 -22.75
CA ASP A 172 35.26 -44.42 -23.26
C ASP A 172 36.18 -44.81 -24.44
N GLU A 173 36.57 -43.85 -25.28
CA GLU A 173 37.52 -44.07 -26.36
C GLU A 173 38.95 -44.26 -25.86
N LYS A 174 39.38 -43.47 -24.88
CA LYS A 174 40.67 -43.64 -24.21
C LYS A 174 40.77 -44.99 -23.49
N ASP A 175 39.71 -45.44 -22.83
CA ASP A 175 39.66 -46.76 -22.21
C ASP A 175 39.81 -47.90 -23.23
N LYS A 176 39.22 -47.76 -24.43
CA LYS A 176 39.44 -48.72 -25.52
C LYS A 176 40.88 -48.69 -26.02
N GLN A 177 41.47 -47.51 -26.17
CA GLN A 177 42.87 -47.38 -26.56
C GLN A 177 43.81 -48.00 -25.52
N ILE A 178 43.55 -47.77 -24.22
CA ILE A 178 44.29 -48.38 -23.11
C ILE A 178 44.18 -49.90 -23.19
N LYS A 179 42.98 -50.47 -23.33
CA LYS A 179 42.80 -51.92 -23.48
C LYS A 179 43.54 -52.50 -24.69
N SER A 180 43.53 -51.79 -25.82
CA SER A 180 44.31 -52.19 -26.99
C SER A 180 45.81 -52.16 -26.69
N ALA A 181 46.29 -51.09 -26.08
CA ALA A 181 47.70 -50.96 -25.68
C ALA A 181 48.12 -52.03 -24.68
N GLU A 182 47.30 -52.35 -23.67
CA GLU A 182 47.52 -53.45 -22.73
C GLU A 182 47.59 -54.81 -23.44
N SER A 183 46.71 -55.05 -24.41
CA SER A 183 46.78 -56.27 -25.23
C SER A 183 48.06 -56.34 -26.08
N HIS A 184 48.57 -55.20 -26.56
CA HIS A 184 49.84 -55.13 -27.27
C HIS A 184 51.02 -55.35 -26.33
N VAL A 185 51.01 -54.76 -25.13
CA VAL A 185 52.06 -54.95 -24.12
C VAL A 185 52.12 -56.41 -23.69
N THR A 186 50.99 -57.03 -23.36
CA THR A 186 50.94 -58.46 -22.97
C THR A 186 51.38 -59.39 -24.11
N ALA A 187 51.04 -59.07 -25.37
CA ALA A 187 51.55 -59.81 -26.52
C ALA A 187 53.07 -59.64 -26.69
N LEU A 188 53.60 -58.43 -26.46
CA LEU A 188 55.04 -58.15 -26.48
C LEU A 188 55.78 -58.87 -25.35
N GLU A 189 55.23 -58.84 -24.13
CA GLU A 189 55.74 -59.57 -22.96
C GLU A 189 55.84 -61.06 -23.27
N LYS A 190 54.77 -61.65 -23.84
CA LYS A 190 54.77 -63.06 -24.25
C LYS A 190 55.80 -63.35 -25.34
N GLN A 191 55.97 -62.46 -26.31
CA GLN A 191 57.03 -62.60 -27.32
C GLN A 191 58.42 -62.54 -26.68
N THR A 192 58.65 -61.65 -25.73
CA THR A 192 59.94 -61.57 -25.03
C THR A 192 60.19 -62.77 -24.13
N GLU A 193 59.17 -63.32 -23.47
CA GLU A 193 59.29 -64.57 -22.71
C GLU A 193 59.67 -65.74 -23.61
N ASP A 194 59.04 -65.86 -24.79
CA ASP A 194 59.36 -66.91 -25.77
C ASP A 194 60.78 -66.75 -26.31
N LEU A 195 61.19 -65.51 -26.63
CA LEU A 195 62.56 -65.21 -27.06
C LEU A 195 63.60 -65.52 -25.98
N LEU A 196 63.26 -65.29 -24.71
CA LEU A 196 64.11 -65.59 -23.56
C LEU A 196 64.26 -67.11 -23.39
N LEU A 197 63.19 -67.88 -23.58
CA LEU A 197 63.25 -69.35 -23.58
C LEU A 197 64.09 -69.89 -24.76
N GLU A 198 63.96 -69.33 -25.96
CA GLU A 198 64.82 -69.69 -27.10
C GLU A 198 66.29 -69.35 -26.82
N TYR A 199 66.55 -68.19 -26.20
CA TYR A 199 67.89 -67.79 -25.80
C TYR A 199 68.49 -68.77 -24.80
N ASP A 200 67.77 -69.14 -23.74
CA ASP A 200 68.22 -70.12 -22.74
C ASP A 200 68.50 -71.49 -23.38
N ARG A 201 67.65 -71.92 -24.32
CA ARG A 201 67.86 -73.17 -25.07
C ARG A 201 69.11 -73.12 -25.94
N LEU A 202 69.34 -72.03 -26.66
CA LEU A 202 70.56 -71.84 -27.48
C LEU A 202 71.81 -71.78 -26.60
N LEU A 203 71.71 -71.19 -25.41
CA LEU A 203 72.80 -71.16 -24.44
C LEU A 203 73.14 -72.58 -23.96
N ASP A 204 72.13 -73.39 -23.64
CA ASP A 204 72.29 -74.79 -23.24
C ASP A 204 72.91 -75.64 -24.37
N ASP A 205 72.42 -75.51 -25.60
CA ASP A 205 73.00 -76.18 -26.78
C ASP A 205 74.47 -75.77 -27.00
N SER A 206 74.80 -74.48 -26.84
CA SER A 206 76.18 -74.00 -26.94
C SER A 206 77.08 -74.60 -25.85
N GLN A 207 76.58 -74.74 -24.62
CA GLN A 207 77.31 -75.41 -23.54
C GLN A 207 77.49 -76.91 -23.83
N HIS A 208 76.47 -77.56 -24.39
CA HIS A 208 76.50 -78.96 -24.77
C HIS A 208 77.52 -79.23 -25.89
N LEU A 209 77.57 -78.36 -26.90
CA LEU A 209 78.58 -78.41 -27.97
C LEU A 209 79.98 -78.18 -27.42
N GLN A 210 80.14 -77.24 -26.48
CA GLN A 210 81.43 -77.00 -25.83
C GLN A 210 81.89 -78.21 -25.00
N ALA A 211 80.98 -78.88 -24.28
CA ALA A 211 81.24 -80.13 -23.58
C ALA A 211 81.60 -81.29 -24.53
N GLN A 212 80.94 -81.38 -25.68
CA GLN A 212 81.22 -82.40 -26.71
C GLN A 212 82.60 -82.20 -27.37
N VAL A 213 83.00 -80.94 -27.63
CA VAL A 213 84.34 -80.59 -28.14
C VAL A 213 85.43 -80.89 -27.12
N VAL A 214 85.16 -80.74 -25.82
CA VAL A 214 86.09 -81.13 -24.75
C VAL A 214 86.17 -82.66 -24.60
N GLY A 215 85.08 -83.39 -24.83
CA GLY A 215 85.04 -84.87 -24.79
C GLY A 215 85.75 -85.56 -25.96
N TYR A 216 85.88 -84.93 -27.12
CA TYR A 216 86.61 -85.46 -28.29
C TYR A 216 88.14 -85.25 -28.23
N ARG A 217 88.64 -84.61 -27.16
CA ARG A 217 90.06 -84.33 -26.95
C ARG A 217 90.67 -85.17 -25.81
N GLY A 218 90.10 -86.33 -25.52
CA GLY A 218 90.57 -87.32 -24.56
C GLY A 218 90.77 -88.68 -25.20
#